data_AF-A0A2D6SY58-F1
#
_entry.id   AF-A0A2D6SY58-F1
#
_cell.length_a   1.000
_cell.length_b   1.000
_cell.length_c   1.000
_cell.angle_alpha   90.00
_cell.angle_beta   90.00
_cell.angle_gamma   90.00
#
_symmetry.space_group_name_H-M   'P 1'
#
loop_
_entity.id
_entity.type
_entity.pdbx_description
1 polymer ?
#
loop_
_entity_poly.entity_id
_entity_poly.type
_entity_poly.pdbx_seq_one_letter_code
_entity_poly.pdbx_strand_id
1 'polypeptide(L)'
;MHHPHPEIGFLARHASCALLRRIRGDGTKQPQARPRPLKLLLFVASPEDLAAETGRLDFEYEEELLYTALDRPITKGDVEIDVPEDGCLSTLRERFVESTYHGVILSMHGAQARDAGGNSEWGLLFEDEATGTKAPVAGSRLAELFEELPGGRR
;
A
#
# COMPACT_ATOMS: atom_id res chain seq x y z
N MET A 1 6.77 -14.74 -12.05
CA MET A 1 7.00 -15.15 -10.65
C MET A 1 5.88 -16.05 -10.11
N HIS A 2 5.28 -16.90 -10.94
CA HIS A 2 4.17 -17.78 -10.54
C HIS A 2 4.50 -19.28 -10.57
N HIS A 3 5.76 -19.64 -10.82
CA HIS A 3 6.18 -21.05 -10.74
C HIS A 3 6.94 -21.30 -9.43
N PRO A 4 6.42 -22.15 -8.53
CA PRO A 4 7.17 -22.60 -7.37
C PRO A 4 8.39 -23.40 -7.83
N HIS A 5 9.52 -23.20 -7.17
CA HIS A 5 10.67 -24.09 -7.33
C HIS A 5 10.28 -25.48 -6.79
N PRO A 6 10.61 -26.57 -7.50
CA PRO A 6 10.10 -27.90 -7.18
C PRO A 6 10.42 -28.39 -5.75
N GLU A 7 11.50 -27.89 -5.13
CA GLU A 7 11.91 -28.30 -3.78
C GLU A 7 11.55 -27.31 -2.66
N ILE A 8 11.54 -26.00 -2.93
CA ILE A 8 11.39 -24.93 -1.91
C ILE A 8 10.09 -24.15 -2.05
N GLY A 9 9.26 -24.49 -3.04
CA GLY A 9 7.97 -23.85 -3.26
C GLY A 9 8.12 -22.39 -3.70
N PHE A 10 7.37 -21.50 -3.07
CA PHE A 10 7.43 -20.06 -3.34
C PHE A 10 8.66 -19.44 -2.68
N LEU A 11 9.64 -19.06 -3.49
CA LEU A 11 10.91 -18.46 -3.07
C LEU A 11 10.76 -17.28 -2.09
N ALA A 12 9.72 -16.47 -2.26
CA ALA A 12 9.45 -15.32 -1.39
C ALA A 12 9.06 -15.68 0.05
N ARG A 13 8.77 -16.96 0.33
CA ARG A 13 8.34 -17.43 1.67
C ARG A 13 9.42 -18.21 2.41
N HIS A 14 10.54 -18.55 1.75
CA HIS A 14 11.56 -19.40 2.33
C HIS A 14 12.61 -18.56 3.08
N ALA A 15 12.85 -18.85 4.36
CA ALA A 15 13.69 -18.02 5.24
C ALA A 15 15.15 -17.84 4.77
N SER A 16 15.64 -18.72 3.89
CA SER A 16 16.99 -18.62 3.29
C SER A 16 17.02 -17.93 1.92
N CYS A 17 15.88 -17.43 1.42
CA CYS A 17 15.79 -16.76 0.13
C CYS A 17 15.55 -15.26 0.31
N ALA A 18 16.43 -14.43 -0.25
CA ALA A 18 16.21 -12.99 -0.38
C ALA A 18 15.84 -12.65 -1.82
N LEU A 19 14.68 -12.04 -2.04
CA LEU A 19 14.30 -11.52 -3.35
C LEU A 19 14.89 -10.12 -3.53
N LEU A 20 15.86 -9.98 -4.43
CA LEU A 20 16.51 -8.71 -4.73
C LEU A 20 16.08 -8.24 -6.11
N ARG A 21 15.27 -7.18 -6.19
CA ARG A 21 15.03 -6.47 -7.45
C ARG A 21 16.09 -5.41 -7.63
N ARG A 22 17.01 -5.60 -8.57
CA ARG A 22 17.94 -4.55 -8.99
C ARG A 22 17.20 -3.56 -9.89
N ILE A 23 16.84 -2.41 -9.34
CA ILE A 23 16.37 -1.28 -10.15
C ILE A 23 17.59 -0.76 -10.90
N ARG A 24 17.48 -0.59 -12.23
CA ARG A 24 18.56 0.02 -13.02
C ARG A 24 18.79 1.43 -12.48
N GLY A 25 19.96 1.63 -11.88
CA GLY A 25 20.48 2.92 -11.48
C GLY A 25 21.91 3.01 -11.99
N ASP A 26 22.33 4.23 -12.31
CA ASP A 26 23.70 4.59 -12.68
C ASP A 26 24.66 4.60 -11.47
N GLY A 27 24.16 4.31 -10.26
CA GLY A 27 24.93 4.34 -9.02
C GLY A 27 25.27 5.76 -8.56
N THR A 28 24.74 6.80 -9.21
CA THR A 28 25.01 8.20 -8.84
C THR A 28 24.05 8.73 -7.78
N LYS A 29 22.89 8.07 -7.61
CA LYS A 29 21.89 8.44 -6.61
C LYS A 29 22.39 8.12 -5.20
N GLN A 30 22.86 9.14 -4.48
CA GLN A 30 23.12 9.04 -3.05
C GLN A 30 21.80 9.05 -2.25
N PRO A 31 21.72 8.35 -1.11
CA PRO A 31 20.59 8.48 -0.20
C PRO A 31 20.42 9.95 0.19
N GLN A 32 19.32 10.56 -0.25
CA GLN A 32 19.03 11.93 0.13
C GLN A 32 18.49 11.94 1.56
N ALA A 33 19.04 12.80 2.41
CA ALA A 33 18.43 13.10 3.69
C ALA A 33 17.01 13.63 3.42
N ARG A 34 16.00 12.92 3.93
CA ARG A 34 14.62 13.36 3.84
C ARG A 34 14.37 14.45 4.88
N PRO A 35 13.57 15.48 4.56
CA PRO A 35 13.15 16.46 5.56
C PRO A 35 12.38 15.77 6.68
N ARG A 36 12.53 16.29 7.91
CA ARG A 36 11.77 15.84 9.08
C ARG A 36 10.56 16.75 9.32
N PRO A 37 9.45 16.23 9.86
CA PRO A 37 9.22 14.83 10.23
C PRO A 37 9.09 13.90 9.01
N LEU A 38 9.40 12.61 9.21
CA LEU A 38 9.06 11.56 8.27
C LEU A 38 7.54 11.39 8.26
N LYS A 39 6.87 12.03 7.31
CA LYS A 39 5.45 11.84 7.02
C LYS A 39 5.17 10.50 6.34
N LEU A 40 4.36 9.66 6.99
CA LEU A 40 3.89 8.36 6.50
C LEU A 40 2.37 8.40 6.34
N LEU A 41 1.87 7.78 5.28
CA LEU A 41 0.46 7.45 5.13
C LEU A 41 0.25 5.97 5.48
N LEU A 42 -0.56 5.68 6.50
CA LEU A 42 -1.09 4.34 6.73
C LEU A 42 -2.51 4.31 6.15
N PHE A 43 -2.69 3.59 5.05
CA PHE A 43 -3.96 3.48 4.35
C PHE A 43 -4.50 2.07 4.54
N VAL A 44 -5.67 1.97 5.16
CA VAL A 44 -6.34 0.70 5.47
C VAL A 44 -7.62 0.61 4.68
N ALA A 45 -7.90 -0.54 4.06
CA ALA A 45 -9.22 -0.83 3.51
C ALA A 45 -9.75 -2.13 4.12
N SER A 46 -10.89 -2.03 4.81
CA SER A 46 -11.60 -3.14 5.44
C SER A 46 -13.10 -3.11 5.10
N PRO A 47 -13.47 -3.43 3.84
CA PRO A 47 -14.87 -3.44 3.41
C PRO A 47 -15.82 -4.22 4.33
N GLU A 48 -17.02 -3.66 4.51
CA GLU A 48 -17.98 -4.17 5.49
C GLU A 48 -18.51 -5.58 5.14
N ASP A 49 -18.62 -5.89 3.85
CA ASP A 49 -19.14 -7.17 3.33
C ASP A 49 -18.07 -8.27 3.23
N LEU A 50 -16.91 -8.07 3.86
CA LEU A 50 -15.97 -9.13 4.18
C LEU A 50 -16.40 -9.89 5.44
N ALA A 51 -16.24 -11.21 5.42
CA ALA A 51 -16.53 -12.05 6.57
C ALA A 51 -15.66 -11.63 7.76
N ALA A 52 -16.30 -11.14 8.83
CA ALA A 52 -15.62 -10.49 9.95
C ALA A 52 -14.50 -11.33 10.58
N GLU A 53 -14.68 -12.66 10.67
CA GLU A 53 -13.73 -13.53 11.37
C GLU A 53 -12.63 -14.15 10.49
N THR A 54 -12.82 -14.16 9.17
CA THR A 54 -11.89 -14.90 8.26
C THR A 54 -11.42 -14.08 7.08
N GLY A 55 -12.06 -12.94 6.82
CA GLY A 55 -11.90 -12.17 5.59
C GLY A 55 -11.57 -10.70 5.82
N ARG A 56 -11.61 -10.19 7.06
CA ARG A 56 -11.12 -8.84 7.37
C ARG A 56 -9.66 -8.90 7.81
N LEU A 57 -8.91 -7.87 7.46
CA LEU A 57 -7.57 -7.67 8.01
C LEU A 57 -7.68 -7.33 9.50
N ASP A 58 -6.75 -7.84 10.29
CA ASP A 58 -6.54 -7.38 11.66
C ASP A 58 -5.72 -6.09 11.63
N PHE A 59 -6.31 -5.05 11.04
CA PHE A 59 -5.64 -3.78 10.85
C PHE A 59 -5.36 -3.08 12.18
N GLU A 60 -6.18 -3.32 13.21
CA GLU A 60 -5.98 -2.80 14.57
C GLU A 60 -4.65 -3.33 15.14
N TYR A 61 -4.37 -4.62 14.98
CA TYR A 61 -3.09 -5.19 15.40
C TYR A 61 -1.92 -4.68 14.55
N GLU A 62 -2.08 -4.55 13.23
CA GLU A 62 -1.04 -3.97 12.37
C GLU A 62 -0.73 -2.51 12.75
N GLU A 63 -1.76 -1.73 13.06
CA GLU A 63 -1.66 -0.35 13.53
C GLU A 63 -0.97 -0.29 14.90
N GLU A 64 -1.38 -1.12 15.86
CA GLU A 64 -0.75 -1.21 17.19
C GLU A 64 0.75 -1.52 17.08
N LEU A 65 1.12 -2.48 16.22
CA LEU A 65 2.51 -2.83 15.97
C LEU A 65 3.29 -1.65 15.37
N LEU A 66 2.69 -0.92 14.42
CA LEU A 66 3.32 0.23 13.79
C LEU A 66 3.55 1.36 14.80
N TYR A 67 2.52 1.74 15.56
CA TYR A 67 2.63 2.77 16.59
C TYR A 67 3.60 2.37 17.70
N THR A 68 3.60 1.11 18.13
CA THR A 68 4.56 0.61 19.12
C THR A 68 6.00 0.71 18.61
N ALA A 69 6.24 0.35 17.34
CA ALA A 69 7.56 0.45 16.74
C ALA A 69 8.03 1.90 16.55
N LEU A 70 7.09 2.83 16.35
CA LEU A 70 7.35 4.24 16.06
C LEU A 70 7.06 5.19 17.23
N ASP A 71 6.72 4.68 18.41
CA ASP A 71 6.31 5.47 19.59
C ASP A 71 7.32 6.57 19.94
N ARG A 72 8.60 6.18 20.07
CA ARG A 72 9.68 7.12 20.38
C ARG A 72 9.87 8.21 19.32
N PRO A 73 10.03 7.90 18.02
CA PRO A 73 10.19 8.94 17.01
C PRO A 73 8.91 9.78 16.82
N ILE A 74 7.71 9.22 17.00
CA ILE A 74 6.45 9.99 16.99
C ILE A 74 6.44 11.00 18.15
N THR A 75 6.72 10.56 19.38
CA THR A 75 6.75 11.42 20.58
C THR A 75 7.77 12.56 20.45
N LYS A 76 8.85 12.35 19.70
CA LYS A 76 9.88 13.37 19.41
C LYS A 76 9.51 14.33 18.27
N GLY A 77 8.43 14.07 17.55
CA GLY A 77 8.09 14.79 16.32
C GLY A 77 9.03 14.49 15.14
N ASP A 78 9.74 13.35 15.17
CA ASP A 78 10.58 12.89 14.06
C ASP A 78 9.76 12.13 13.00
N VAL A 79 8.58 11.61 13.36
CA VAL A 79 7.66 10.86 12.50
C VAL A 79 6.24 11.40 12.69
N GLU A 80 5.51 11.49 11.59
CA GLU A 80 4.08 11.83 11.54
C GLU A 80 3.37 10.75 10.75
N ILE A 81 2.30 10.17 11.30
CA ILE A 81 1.49 9.16 10.62
C ILE A 81 0.11 9.76 10.38
N ASP A 82 -0.30 9.75 9.12
CA ASP A 82 -1.65 10.09 8.68
C ASP A 82 -2.43 8.79 8.43
N VAL A 83 -3.63 8.70 9.00
CA VAL A 83 -4.53 7.55 8.90
C VAL A 83 -5.90 8.06 8.46
N PRO A 84 -6.32 7.80 7.21
CA PRO A 84 -7.66 8.17 6.76
C PRO A 84 -8.76 7.37 7.45
N GLU A 85 -9.97 7.92 7.45
CA GLU A 85 -11.13 7.30 8.12
C GLU A 85 -11.74 6.14 7.32
N ASP A 86 -11.44 6.04 6.02
CA ASP A 86 -11.97 5.04 5.12
C ASP A 86 -10.92 4.49 4.14
N GLY A 87 -11.27 3.38 3.50
CA GLY A 87 -10.47 2.69 2.50
C GLY A 87 -10.84 3.00 1.05
N CYS A 88 -11.42 4.17 0.76
CA CYS A 88 -11.90 4.52 -0.59
C CYS A 88 -10.77 4.98 -1.51
N LEU A 89 -10.86 4.65 -2.82
CA LEU A 89 -9.84 5.05 -3.79
C LEU A 89 -9.73 6.57 -3.96
N SER A 90 -10.86 7.28 -3.85
CA SER A 90 -10.91 8.74 -3.88
C SER A 90 -10.17 9.36 -2.70
N THR A 91 -10.39 8.87 -1.48
CA THR A 91 -9.67 9.29 -0.27
C THR A 91 -8.15 9.13 -0.46
N LEU A 92 -7.71 7.99 -0.99
CA LEU A 92 -6.28 7.77 -1.30
C LEU A 92 -5.75 8.83 -2.29
N ARG A 93 -6.52 9.12 -3.35
CA ARG A 93 -6.15 10.13 -4.34
C ARG A 93 -6.07 11.53 -3.73
N GLU A 94 -7.07 11.91 -2.95
CA GLU A 94 -7.15 13.22 -2.27
C GLU A 94 -5.94 13.42 -1.37
N ARG A 95 -5.59 12.41 -0.56
CA ARG A 95 -4.38 12.45 0.29
C ARG A 95 -3.11 12.71 -0.50
N PHE A 96 -2.93 12.05 -1.66
CA PHE A 96 -1.78 12.31 -2.51
C PHE A 96 -1.77 13.68 -3.20
N VAL A 97 -2.94 14.29 -3.39
CA VAL A 97 -3.05 15.65 -3.95
C VAL A 97 -2.75 16.70 -2.88
N GLU A 98 -3.26 16.50 -1.67
CA GLU A 98 -3.16 17.45 -0.56
C GLU A 98 -1.80 17.41 0.14
N SER A 99 -1.15 16.25 0.14
CA SER A 99 0.04 15.99 0.95
C SER A 99 1.14 15.28 0.18
N THR A 100 2.39 15.50 0.60
CA THR A 100 3.54 14.73 0.13
C THR A 100 4.00 13.79 1.25
N TYR A 101 3.82 12.50 1.03
CA TYR A 101 4.30 11.46 1.95
C TYR A 101 5.70 10.98 1.56
N HIS A 102 6.48 10.62 2.57
CA HIS A 102 7.78 9.98 2.38
C HIS A 102 7.67 8.46 2.26
N GLY A 103 6.60 7.90 2.78
CA GLY A 103 6.26 6.48 2.70
C GLY A 103 4.76 6.28 2.78
N VAL A 104 4.29 5.21 2.13
CA VAL A 104 2.89 4.79 2.13
C VAL A 104 2.86 3.32 2.51
N ILE A 105 2.06 2.99 3.50
CA ILE A 105 1.79 1.63 3.95
C ILE A 105 0.35 1.33 3.55
N LEU A 106 0.16 0.32 2.71
CA LEU A 106 -1.16 -0.12 2.27
C LEU A 106 -1.51 -1.42 3.00
N SER A 107 -2.48 -1.37 3.91
CA SER A 107 -3.06 -2.55 4.55
C SER A 107 -4.39 -2.86 3.86
N MET A 108 -4.33 -3.75 2.88
CA MET A 108 -5.48 -4.08 2.02
C MET A 108 -5.33 -5.45 1.37
N HIS A 109 -6.46 -6.05 1.00
CA HIS A 109 -6.47 -7.32 0.29
C HIS A 109 -6.14 -7.15 -1.19
N GLY A 110 -5.44 -8.14 -1.76
CA GLY A 110 -5.40 -8.31 -3.21
C GLY A 110 -6.72 -8.89 -3.72
N ALA A 111 -7.22 -8.38 -4.84
CA ALA A 111 -8.46 -8.85 -5.45
C ALA A 111 -8.34 -8.97 -6.97
N GLN A 112 -9.15 -9.85 -7.56
CA GLN A 112 -9.38 -9.81 -9.00
C GLN A 112 -10.26 -8.62 -9.35
N ALA A 113 -9.85 -7.86 -10.35
CA ALA A 113 -10.57 -6.71 -10.89
C ALA A 113 -10.59 -6.79 -12.42
N ARG A 114 -11.31 -5.86 -13.05
CA ARG A 114 -11.33 -5.68 -14.51
C ARG A 114 -10.63 -4.39 -14.90
N ASP A 115 -9.73 -4.47 -15.89
CA ASP A 115 -9.11 -3.28 -16.49
C ASP A 115 -10.11 -2.50 -17.37
N ALA A 116 -9.68 -1.38 -17.95
CA ALA A 116 -10.49 -0.57 -18.85
C ALA A 116 -10.92 -1.30 -20.15
N GLY A 117 -10.19 -2.35 -20.53
CA GLY A 117 -10.52 -3.25 -21.66
C GLY A 117 -11.47 -4.39 -21.27
N GLY A 118 -11.84 -4.51 -19.99
CA GLY A 118 -12.67 -5.57 -19.45
C GLY A 118 -11.94 -6.89 -19.16
N ASN A 119 -10.61 -6.94 -19.31
CA ASN A 119 -9.80 -8.12 -19.00
C ASN A 119 -9.64 -8.28 -17.49
N SER A 120 -9.60 -9.52 -17.02
CA SER A 120 -9.35 -9.79 -15.61
C SER A 120 -7.87 -9.61 -15.28
N GLU A 121 -7.58 -8.87 -14.22
CA GLU A 121 -6.25 -8.71 -13.66
C GLU A 121 -6.28 -8.68 -12.13
N TRP A 122 -5.09 -8.73 -11.54
CA TRP A 122 -4.93 -8.55 -10.09
C TRP A 122 -4.79 -7.06 -9.76
N GLY A 123 -5.42 -6.66 -8.68
CA GLY A 123 -5.32 -5.33 -8.11
C GLY A 123 -5.55 -5.36 -6.60
N LEU A 124 -6.07 -4.26 -6.06
CA LEU A 124 -6.29 -4.08 -4.63
C LEU A 124 -7.78 -3.89 -4.35
N LEU A 125 -8.21 -4.31 -3.17
CA LEU A 125 -9.58 -4.22 -2.71
C LEU A 125 -9.75 -2.92 -1.91
N PHE A 126 -10.51 -2.00 -2.45
CA PHE A 126 -10.91 -0.75 -1.80
C PHE A 126 -12.33 -0.86 -1.26
N GLU A 127 -12.77 0.21 -0.62
CA GLU A 127 -14.14 0.43 -0.22
C GLU A 127 -14.89 1.26 -1.28
N ASP A 128 -16.16 0.91 -1.49
CA ASP A 128 -17.11 1.70 -2.26
C ASP A 128 -17.59 2.90 -1.42
N GLU A 129 -17.48 4.11 -1.97
CA GLU A 129 -17.77 5.37 -1.25
C GLU A 129 -19.19 5.45 -0.68
N ALA A 130 -20.17 4.85 -1.38
CA ALA A 130 -21.57 4.96 -1.01
C ALA A 130 -21.99 3.87 -0.01
N THR A 131 -21.35 2.71 -0.06
CA THR A 131 -21.82 1.50 0.63
C THR A 131 -20.83 0.94 1.65
N GLY A 132 -19.57 1.35 1.64
CA GLY A 132 -18.50 0.76 2.46
C GLY A 132 -18.18 -0.69 2.08
N THR A 133 -18.73 -1.20 0.98
CA THR A 133 -18.54 -2.58 0.52
C THR A 133 -17.35 -2.71 -0.42
N LYS A 134 -17.01 -3.94 -0.82
CA LYS A 134 -15.90 -4.23 -1.71
C LYS A 134 -15.98 -3.49 -3.05
N ALA A 135 -14.95 -2.70 -3.32
CA ALA A 135 -14.65 -2.10 -4.62
C ALA A 135 -13.28 -2.58 -5.14
N PRO A 136 -13.20 -3.67 -5.93
CA PRO A 136 -11.95 -4.10 -6.53
C PRO A 136 -11.43 -3.09 -7.55
N VAL A 137 -10.20 -2.62 -7.37
CA VAL A 137 -9.54 -1.68 -8.29
C VAL A 137 -8.39 -2.39 -9.00
N ALA A 138 -8.43 -2.34 -10.33
CA ALA A 138 -7.45 -2.96 -11.21
C ALA A 138 -6.05 -2.34 -11.02
N GLY A 139 -4.99 -3.16 -11.07
CA GLY A 139 -3.61 -2.70 -10.92
C GLY A 139 -3.19 -1.67 -11.99
N SER A 140 -3.67 -1.85 -13.23
CA SER A 140 -3.51 -0.88 -14.32
C SER A 140 -4.12 0.48 -13.97
N ARG A 141 -5.31 0.49 -13.37
CA ARG A 141 -5.99 1.72 -12.94
C ARG A 141 -5.23 2.44 -11.81
N LEU A 142 -4.64 1.68 -10.89
CA LEU A 142 -3.78 2.25 -9.84
C LEU A 142 -2.51 2.87 -10.42
N ALA A 143 -1.89 2.20 -11.41
CA ALA A 143 -0.71 2.73 -12.08
C ALA A 143 -1.01 4.06 -12.79
N GLU A 144 -2.12 4.13 -13.54
CA GLU A 144 -2.59 5.38 -14.16
C GLU A 144 -2.82 6.48 -13.13
N LEU A 145 -3.49 6.16 -12.01
CA LEU A 145 -3.71 7.12 -10.94
C LEU A 145 -2.39 7.69 -10.42
N PHE A 146 -1.38 6.86 -10.19
CA PHE A 146 -0.07 7.32 -9.72
C PHE A 146 0.70 8.15 -10.77
N GLU A 147 0.50 7.89 -12.07
CA GLU A 147 1.07 8.71 -13.15
C GLU A 147 0.39 10.09 -13.24
N GLU A 148 -0.90 10.18 -12.91
CA GLU A 148 -1.67 11.43 -12.87
C GLU A 148 -1.34 12.31 -11.65
N LEU A 149 -0.73 11.76 -10.59
CA LEU A 149 -0.43 12.52 -9.38
C LEU A 149 0.61 13.62 -9.62
N PRO A 150 0.47 14.78 -8.96
CA PRO A 150 1.43 15.88 -9.06
C PRO A 150 2.80 15.46 -8.48
N GLY A 151 3.66 14.92 -9.33
CA GLY A 151 4.96 14.36 -8.95
C GLY A 151 5.41 13.13 -9.74
N GLY A 152 4.50 12.49 -10.49
CA GLY A 152 4.77 11.27 -11.29
C GLY A 152 5.79 11.41 -12.42
N ARG A 153 6.24 12.64 -12.72
CA ARG A 153 7.36 12.94 -13.63
C ARG A 153 8.55 13.48 -12.84
N ARG A 154 9.36 12.59 -12.25
CA ARG A 154 10.74 12.92 -11.83
C ARG A 154 11.71 11.78 -12.12
#